data_AF-A0A2H1J2G2-F1
#
_entry.id   AF-A0A2H1J2G2-F1
#
_cell.length_a   1.000
_cell.length_b   1.000
_cell.length_c   1.000
_cell.angle_alpha   90.00
_cell.angle_beta   90.00
_cell.angle_gamma   90.00
#
_symmetry.space_group_name_H-M   'P 1'
#
loop_
_entity.id
_entity.type
_entity.pdbx_description
1 polymer ?
#
loop_
_entity_poly.entity_id
_entity_poly.type
_entity_poly.pdbx_seq_one_letter_code
_entity_poly.pdbx_strand_id
1 'polypeptide(L)'
;MKIENKCSVCRHPDRETVDRELVAGLTLREAADKYGLGKDAVGRHKRNHLSKTLKAVQERRETAGAQKAVDRAEELYVKASTILERSEEEGNGQLGLAAIKELRSTVELLAKLTGELDERPQVNVLNVSSSPEWLAIQQAMLEALSPFPEARIAVAGTLEELES
;
A
#
# COMPACT_ATOMS: atom_id res chain seq x y z
N MET A 1 12.74 -24.13 -30.61
CA MET A 1 11.35 -24.64 -30.60
C MET A 1 10.73 -24.28 -29.24
N LYS A 2 9.98 -23.18 -29.15
CA LYS A 2 9.34 -22.75 -27.88
C LYS A 2 8.09 -23.61 -27.67
N ILE A 3 8.16 -24.53 -26.71
CA ILE A 3 6.97 -25.28 -26.28
C ILE A 3 6.13 -24.30 -25.45
N GLU A 4 4.96 -23.91 -25.96
CA GLU A 4 3.91 -23.31 -25.13
C GLU A 4 3.42 -24.36 -24.13
N ASN A 5 4.14 -24.48 -23.02
CA ASN A 5 3.72 -25.31 -21.90
C ASN A 5 2.54 -24.62 -21.22
N LYS A 6 1.32 -24.92 -21.69
CA LYS A 6 0.09 -24.51 -21.02
C LYS A 6 0.15 -25.01 -19.57
N CYS A 7 -0.08 -24.12 -18.62
CA CYS A 7 0.05 -24.39 -17.19
C CYS A 7 -0.65 -25.71 -16.81
N SER A 8 0.10 -26.65 -16.21
CA SER A 8 -0.43 -27.96 -15.80
C SER A 8 -1.51 -27.82 -14.72
N VAL A 9 -1.41 -26.81 -13.86
CA VAL A 9 -2.41 -26.52 -12.83
C VAL A 9 -3.71 -25.98 -13.45
N CYS A 10 -3.63 -25.14 -14.50
CA CYS A 10 -4.81 -24.66 -15.22
C CYS A 10 -5.59 -25.77 -15.94
N ARG A 11 -4.92 -26.89 -16.27
CA ARG A 11 -5.50 -28.06 -16.92
C ARG A 11 -5.90 -29.16 -15.94
N HIS A 12 -5.60 -28.98 -14.65
CA HIS A 12 -5.92 -29.97 -13.63
C HIS A 12 -7.46 -30.05 -13.48
N PRO A 13 -8.05 -31.26 -13.40
CA PRO A 13 -9.49 -31.43 -13.19
C PRO A 13 -10.00 -30.66 -11.97
N ASP A 14 -9.22 -30.68 -10.89
CA ASP A 14 -9.54 -30.00 -9.63
C ASP A 14 -8.97 -28.57 -9.53
N ARG A 15 -8.74 -27.88 -10.65
CA ARG A 15 -8.14 -26.53 -10.65
C ARG A 15 -8.77 -25.59 -9.62
N GLU A 16 -10.09 -25.53 -9.55
CA GLU A 16 -10.79 -24.63 -8.62
C GLU A 16 -10.50 -24.97 -7.15
N THR A 17 -10.36 -26.25 -6.83
CA THR A 17 -9.99 -26.72 -5.50
C THR A 17 -8.54 -26.36 -5.19
N VAL A 18 -7.62 -26.59 -6.14
CA VAL A 18 -6.22 -26.18 -6.02
C VAL A 18 -6.11 -24.67 -5.79
N ASP A 19 -6.83 -23.86 -6.56
CA ASP A 19 -6.87 -22.40 -6.42
C ASP A 19 -7.37 -21.97 -5.04
N ARG A 20 -8.45 -22.60 -4.54
CA ARG A 20 -9.03 -22.32 -3.22
C ARG A 20 -8.10 -22.69 -2.08
N GLU A 21 -7.42 -23.83 -2.17
CA GLU A 21 -6.50 -24.28 -1.12
C GLU A 21 -5.18 -23.49 -1.11
N LEU A 22 -4.67 -23.10 -2.29
CA LEU A 22 -3.51 -22.20 -2.40
C LEU A 22 -3.79 -20.81 -1.83
N VAL A 23 -5.04 -20.36 -1.91
CA VAL A 23 -5.54 -19.16 -1.22
C VAL A 23 -5.65 -19.43 0.28
N ALA A 24 -6.22 -20.56 0.71
CA ALA A 24 -6.38 -20.90 2.12
C ALA A 24 -5.06 -21.14 2.89
N GLY A 25 -3.90 -20.97 2.26
CA GLY A 25 -2.59 -21.02 2.90
C GLY A 25 -1.82 -22.32 2.69
N LEU A 26 -2.33 -23.25 1.86
CA LEU A 26 -1.61 -24.48 1.55
C LEU A 26 -0.26 -24.16 0.91
N THR A 27 0.83 -24.76 1.41
CA THR A 27 2.16 -24.47 0.89
C THR A 27 2.32 -25.02 -0.53
N LEU A 28 3.23 -24.42 -1.31
CA LEU A 28 3.50 -24.90 -2.69
C LEU A 28 3.96 -26.37 -2.72
N ARG A 29 4.59 -26.84 -1.63
CA ARG A 29 5.07 -28.22 -1.51
C ARG A 29 3.93 -29.16 -1.21
N GLU A 30 3.09 -28.84 -0.24
CA GLU A 30 1.90 -29.67 0.09
C GLU A 30 0.92 -29.72 -1.09
N ALA A 31 0.72 -28.61 -1.79
CA ALA A 31 -0.11 -28.59 -3.00
C ALA A 31 0.49 -29.43 -4.14
N ALA A 32 1.82 -29.41 -4.30
CA ALA A 32 2.51 -30.27 -5.26
C ALA A 32 2.30 -31.76 -4.94
N ASP A 33 2.51 -32.12 -3.68
CA ASP A 33 2.41 -33.51 -3.22
C ASP A 33 0.96 -34.02 -3.26
N LYS A 34 0.00 -33.19 -2.82
CA LYS A 34 -1.43 -33.53 -2.76
C LYS A 34 -2.08 -33.73 -4.13
N TYR A 35 -1.66 -32.94 -5.13
CA TYR A 35 -2.27 -32.95 -6.46
C TYR A 35 -1.37 -33.57 -7.53
N GLY A 36 -0.22 -34.14 -7.16
CA GLY A 36 0.72 -34.72 -8.12
C GLY A 36 1.27 -33.69 -9.12
N LEU A 37 1.40 -32.43 -8.70
CA LEU A 37 1.85 -31.32 -9.53
C LEU A 37 3.31 -30.97 -9.23
N GLY A 38 4.03 -30.42 -10.21
CA GLY A 38 5.36 -29.89 -9.95
C GLY A 38 5.30 -28.60 -9.10
N LYS A 39 6.07 -28.52 -8.00
CA LYS A 39 6.15 -27.33 -7.13
C LYS A 39 6.35 -26.02 -7.91
N ASP A 40 7.24 -26.02 -8.90
CA ASP A 40 7.52 -24.85 -9.74
C ASP A 40 6.36 -24.51 -10.70
N ALA A 41 5.56 -25.50 -11.08
CA ALA A 41 4.33 -25.28 -11.84
C ALA A 41 3.26 -24.64 -10.95
N VAL A 42 3.09 -25.12 -9.71
CA VAL A 42 2.20 -24.52 -8.71
C VAL A 42 2.63 -23.08 -8.39
N GLY A 43 3.93 -22.83 -8.21
CA GLY A 43 4.47 -21.49 -7.96
C GLY A 43 4.28 -20.51 -9.13
N ARG A 44 4.45 -20.96 -10.38
CA ARG A 44 4.15 -20.15 -11.57
C ARG A 44 2.65 -19.89 -11.72
N HIS A 45 1.83 -20.90 -11.42
CA HIS A 45 0.38 -20.79 -11.44
C HIS A 45 -0.15 -19.76 -10.43
N LYS A 46 0.28 -19.85 -9.16
CA LYS A 46 -0.11 -18.90 -8.10
C LYS A 46 0.20 -17.45 -8.48
N ARG A 47 1.35 -17.22 -9.12
CA ARG A 47 1.77 -15.87 -9.55
C ARG A 47 0.97 -15.37 -10.76
N ASN A 48 0.84 -16.20 -11.79
CA ASN A 48 0.44 -15.74 -13.13
C ASN A 48 -1.02 -16.04 -13.49
N HIS A 49 -1.68 -16.98 -12.79
CA HIS A 49 -2.98 -17.52 -13.22
C HIS A 49 -4.03 -17.61 -12.11
N LEU A 50 -3.65 -17.42 -10.84
CA LEU A 50 -4.62 -17.30 -9.75
C LEU A 50 -5.50 -16.05 -10.00
N SER A 51 -6.82 -16.24 -9.99
CA SER A 51 -7.76 -15.18 -10.38
C SER A 51 -7.60 -13.95 -9.49
N LYS A 52 -7.77 -12.76 -10.08
CA LYS A 52 -7.69 -11.49 -9.34
C LYS A 52 -8.68 -11.45 -8.18
N THR A 53 -9.87 -12.02 -8.36
CA THR A 53 -10.91 -12.16 -7.33
C THR A 53 -10.44 -13.01 -6.14
N LEU A 54 -9.76 -14.12 -6.39
CA LEU A 54 -9.26 -15.01 -5.34
C LEU A 54 -8.05 -14.42 -4.60
N LYS A 55 -7.18 -13.68 -5.31
CA LYS A 55 -6.13 -12.86 -4.67
C LYS A 55 -6.74 -11.79 -3.76
N ALA A 56 -7.79 -11.09 -4.20
CA ALA A 56 -8.49 -10.10 -3.39
C ALA A 56 -9.19 -10.72 -2.16
N VAL A 57 -9.71 -11.95 -2.27
CA VAL A 57 -10.24 -12.71 -1.12
C VAL A 57 -9.13 -13.06 -0.13
N GLN A 58 -7.93 -13.43 -0.62
CA GLN A 58 -6.78 -13.68 0.25
C GLN A 58 -6.30 -12.42 0.95
N GLU A 59 -6.13 -11.32 0.23
CA GLU A 59 -5.76 -10.02 0.82
C GLU A 59 -6.79 -9.59 1.88
N ARG A 60 -8.09 -9.75 1.59
CA ARG A 60 -9.14 -9.51 2.59
C ARG A 60 -9.04 -10.44 3.80
N ARG A 61 -8.67 -11.71 3.61
CA ARG A 61 -8.45 -12.66 4.72
C ARG A 61 -7.19 -12.38 5.51
N GLU A 62 -6.10 -11.95 4.87
CA GLU A 62 -4.87 -11.51 5.55
C GLU A 62 -5.13 -10.25 6.38
N THR A 63 -5.98 -9.33 5.89
CA THR A 63 -6.47 -8.21 6.71
C THR A 63 -7.44 -8.63 7.83
N ALA A 64 -8.00 -9.84 7.80
CA ALA A 64 -8.98 -10.33 8.78
C ALA A 64 -8.46 -11.45 9.72
N GLY A 65 -7.30 -12.04 9.43
CA GLY A 65 -6.82 -13.29 10.06
C GLY A 65 -5.59 -13.15 10.97
N ALA A 66 -4.87 -12.04 10.89
CA ALA A 66 -3.99 -11.61 11.98
C ALA A 66 -4.75 -10.53 12.75
N GLN A 67 -4.85 -10.65 14.09
CA GLN A 67 -5.39 -9.58 14.94
C GLN A 67 -4.86 -8.25 14.40
N LYS A 68 -5.73 -7.30 14.02
CA LYS A 68 -5.25 -6.08 13.38
C LYS A 68 -4.39 -5.32 14.39
N ALA A 69 -3.42 -4.55 13.91
CA ALA A 69 -2.65 -3.67 14.79
C ALA A 69 -3.57 -2.74 15.60
N VAL A 70 -4.70 -2.34 14.99
CA VAL A 70 -5.79 -1.59 15.63
C VAL A 70 -6.38 -2.37 16.80
N ASP A 71 -6.84 -3.60 16.59
CA ASP A 71 -7.46 -4.39 17.67
C ASP A 71 -6.49 -4.61 18.86
N ARG A 72 -5.20 -4.82 18.60
CA ARG A 72 -4.19 -4.93 19.68
C ARG A 72 -3.99 -3.61 20.42
N ALA A 73 -4.05 -2.48 19.72
CA ALA A 73 -3.93 -1.15 20.33
C ALA A 73 -5.18 -0.79 21.16
N GLU A 74 -6.37 -1.18 20.71
CA GLU A 74 -7.61 -1.05 21.49
C GLU A 74 -7.56 -1.89 22.79
N GLU A 75 -7.06 -3.13 22.72
CA GLU A 75 -6.86 -3.96 23.91
C GLU A 75 -5.87 -3.33 24.91
N LEU A 76 -4.79 -2.70 24.42
CA LEU A 76 -3.84 -1.98 25.26
C LEU A 76 -4.47 -0.75 25.90
N TYR A 77 -5.30 -0.01 25.15
CA TYR A 77 -6.04 1.13 25.67
C TYR A 77 -6.94 0.76 26.84
N VAL A 78 -7.69 -0.35 26.72
CA VAL A 78 -8.56 -0.85 27.80
C VAL A 78 -7.72 -1.20 29.03
N LYS A 79 -6.62 -1.94 28.86
CA LYS A 79 -5.76 -2.34 29.98
C LYS A 79 -5.14 -1.14 30.69
N ALA A 80 -4.64 -0.16 29.94
CA ALA A 80 -4.03 1.04 30.51
C ALA A 80 -5.07 1.91 31.23
N SER A 81 -6.30 2.00 30.72
CA SER A 81 -7.42 2.67 31.40
C SER A 81 -7.76 1.99 32.73
N THR A 82 -7.83 0.65 32.78
CA THR A 82 -8.06 -0.08 34.04
C THR A 82 -6.93 0.13 35.06
N ILE A 83 -5.68 0.25 34.62
CA ILE A 83 -4.56 0.57 35.52
C ILE A 83 -4.70 1.98 36.08
N LEU A 84 -5.11 2.94 35.24
CA LEU A 84 -5.36 4.31 35.67
C LEU A 84 -6.46 4.35 36.75
N GLU A 85 -7.62 3.76 36.49
CA GLU A 85 -8.74 3.70 37.45
C GLU A 85 -8.30 3.14 38.81
N ARG A 86 -7.60 1.99 38.81
CA ARG A 86 -7.08 1.40 40.05
C ARG A 86 -6.07 2.30 40.75
N SER A 87 -5.19 2.97 40.00
CA SER A 87 -4.21 3.87 40.58
C SER A 87 -4.85 5.11 41.22
N GLU A 88 -6.00 5.56 40.69
CA GLU A 88 -6.78 6.65 41.27
C GLU A 88 -7.48 6.21 42.55
N GLU A 89 -8.09 5.01 42.56
CA GLU A 89 -8.69 4.40 43.74
C GLU A 89 -7.68 4.17 44.88
N GLU A 90 -6.49 3.70 44.54
CA GLU A 90 -5.40 3.42 45.50
C GLU A 90 -4.59 4.68 45.89
N GLY A 91 -4.84 5.83 45.24
CA GLY A 91 -4.09 7.07 45.46
C GLY A 91 -2.63 7.02 44.97
N ASN A 92 -2.30 6.09 44.09
CA ASN A 92 -0.96 5.91 43.53
C ASN A 92 -0.73 6.82 42.31
N GLY A 93 -0.50 8.11 42.57
CA GLY A 93 -0.34 9.12 41.53
C GLY A 93 0.83 8.88 40.56
N GLN A 94 1.89 8.19 40.98
CA GLN A 94 3.00 7.84 40.08
C GLN A 94 2.59 6.81 39.04
N LEU A 95 1.87 5.77 39.46
CA LEU A 95 1.31 4.78 38.54
C LEU A 95 0.25 5.40 37.63
N GLY A 96 -0.59 6.30 38.16
CA GLY A 96 -1.58 7.03 37.37
C GLY A 96 -0.94 7.90 36.28
N LEU A 97 0.11 8.65 36.62
CA LEU A 97 0.85 9.43 35.62
C LEU A 97 1.49 8.56 34.53
N ALA A 98 2.01 7.38 34.91
CA ALA A 98 2.56 6.43 33.95
C ALA A 98 1.46 5.86 33.03
N ALA A 99 0.31 5.48 33.57
CA ALA A 99 -0.83 4.98 32.80
C ALA A 99 -1.35 6.03 31.81
N ILE A 100 -1.49 7.30 32.23
CA ILE A 100 -1.87 8.42 31.35
C ILE A 100 -0.88 8.60 30.21
N LYS A 101 0.43 8.46 30.47
CA LYS A 101 1.46 8.58 29.45
C LYS A 101 1.33 7.49 28.38
N GLU A 102 1.11 6.24 28.79
CA GLU A 102 0.91 5.11 27.87
C GLU A 102 -0.42 5.22 27.11
N LEU A 103 -1.48 5.70 27.76
CA LEU A 103 -2.77 5.98 27.10
C LEU A 103 -2.62 7.02 25.99
N ARG A 104 -1.90 8.12 26.24
CA ARG A 104 -1.63 9.14 25.22
C ARG A 104 -0.91 8.56 24.01
N SER A 105 0.13 7.76 24.23
CA SER A 105 0.87 7.09 23.15
C SER A 105 0.01 6.08 22.39
N THR A 106 -0.90 5.38 23.07
CA THR A 106 -1.82 4.43 22.45
C THR A 106 -2.87 5.14 21.58
N VAL A 107 -3.42 6.27 22.04
CA VAL A 107 -4.35 7.10 21.27
C VAL A 107 -3.69 7.67 20.01
N GLU A 108 -2.45 8.17 20.14
CA GLU A 108 -1.68 8.63 18.98
C GLU A 108 -1.44 7.51 17.97
N LEU A 109 -1.08 6.31 18.43
CA LEU A 109 -0.91 5.14 17.56
C LEU A 109 -2.22 4.76 16.85
N LEU A 110 -3.34 4.73 17.58
CA LEU A 110 -4.65 4.45 17.00
C LEU A 110 -5.00 5.46 15.92
N ALA A 111 -4.83 6.76 16.18
CA ALA A 111 -5.11 7.80 15.21
C ALA A 111 -4.23 7.70 13.95
N LYS A 112 -2.97 7.26 14.06
CA LYS A 112 -2.11 6.97 12.89
C LYS A 112 -2.57 5.73 12.12
N LEU A 113 -2.98 4.68 12.84
CA LEU A 113 -3.44 3.43 12.24
C LEU A 113 -4.82 3.56 11.57
N THR A 114 -5.71 4.41 12.10
CA THR A 114 -7.03 4.70 11.54
C THR A 114 -6.99 5.77 10.45
N GLY A 115 -5.90 6.54 10.37
CA GLY A 115 -5.73 7.63 9.42
C GLY A 115 -6.38 8.96 9.86
N GLU A 116 -6.77 9.07 11.13
CA GLU A 116 -7.21 10.34 11.74
C GLU A 116 -6.05 11.34 11.89
N LEU A 117 -4.82 10.84 12.04
CA LEU A 117 -3.59 11.61 11.94
C LEU A 117 -2.86 11.26 10.64
N ASP A 118 -2.93 12.15 9.66
CA ASP A 118 -2.16 12.04 8.43
C ASP A 118 -0.80 12.74 8.61
N GLU A 119 0.25 11.98 8.91
CA GLU A 119 1.63 12.47 9.05
C GLU A 119 2.38 12.56 7.72
N ARG A 120 1.72 12.24 6.60
CA ARG A 120 2.35 12.38 5.29
C ARG A 120 2.63 13.86 5.07
N PRO A 121 3.84 14.25 4.60
CA PRO A 121 4.03 15.57 4.06
C PRO A 121 2.95 15.78 3.00
N GLN A 122 2.08 16.77 3.21
CA GLN A 122 1.20 17.26 2.17
C GLN A 122 2.14 17.78 1.07
N VAL A 123 2.48 16.92 0.12
CA VAL A 123 3.20 17.33 -1.08
C VAL A 123 2.19 18.13 -1.86
N ASN A 124 2.14 19.44 -1.58
CA ASN A 124 1.55 20.40 -2.49
C ASN A 124 2.34 20.23 -3.79
N VAL A 125 1.77 19.50 -4.74
CA VAL A 125 2.28 19.45 -6.11
C VAL A 125 2.10 20.86 -6.64
N LEU A 126 3.12 21.69 -6.41
CA LEU A 126 3.18 23.04 -6.94
C LEU A 126 3.25 22.87 -8.44
N ASN A 127 2.18 23.22 -9.14
CA ASN A 127 2.16 23.14 -10.59
C ASN A 127 3.06 24.25 -11.16
N VAL A 128 4.36 23.96 -11.29
CA VAL A 128 5.39 24.92 -11.72
C VAL A 128 5.08 25.46 -13.12
N SER A 129 4.44 24.68 -14.00
CA SER A 129 4.06 25.14 -15.35
C SER A 129 2.97 26.22 -15.35
N SER A 130 2.21 26.36 -14.25
CA SER A 130 1.21 27.42 -14.08
C SER A 130 1.71 28.58 -13.22
N SER A 131 2.99 28.59 -12.83
CA SER A 131 3.54 29.66 -12.00
C SER A 131 3.71 30.94 -12.85
N PRO A 132 3.34 32.12 -12.32
CA PRO A 132 3.57 33.39 -13.00
C PRO A 132 5.03 33.62 -13.40
N GLU A 133 5.96 33.12 -12.59
CA GLU A 133 7.40 33.19 -12.84
C GLU A 133 7.83 32.35 -14.05
N TRP A 134 7.26 31.16 -14.23
CA TRP A 134 7.52 30.31 -15.39
C TRP A 134 7.01 30.95 -16.69
N LEU A 135 5.80 31.52 -16.66
CA LEU A 135 5.24 32.26 -17.80
C LEU A 135 6.09 33.47 -18.18
N ALA A 136 6.61 34.21 -17.20
CA ALA A 136 7.48 35.35 -17.43
C ALA A 136 8.81 34.96 -18.10
N ILE A 137 9.40 33.82 -17.71
CA ILE A 137 10.62 33.27 -18.34
C ILE A 137 10.36 32.90 -19.79
N GLN A 138 9.25 32.20 -20.08
CA GLN A 138 8.90 31.85 -21.45
C GLN A 138 8.69 33.08 -22.33
N GLN A 139 7.96 34.07 -21.82
CA GLN A 139 7.72 35.31 -22.56
C GLN A 139 9.04 36.03 -22.88
N ALA A 140 9.92 36.21 -21.89
CA ALA A 140 11.21 36.84 -22.08
C ALA A 140 12.10 36.07 -23.08
N MET A 141 12.08 34.74 -23.02
CA MET A 141 12.83 33.88 -23.94
C MET A 141 12.31 34.01 -25.39
N LEU A 142 11.00 33.91 -25.60
CA LEU A 142 10.40 34.02 -26.94
C LEU A 142 10.52 35.44 -27.51
N GLU A 143 10.50 36.46 -26.66
CA GLU A 143 10.73 37.85 -27.06
C GLU A 143 12.19 38.09 -27.47
N ALA A 144 13.15 37.55 -26.72
CA ALA A 144 14.57 37.60 -27.10
C ALA A 144 14.86 36.89 -28.43
N LEU A 145 14.07 35.86 -28.78
CA LEU A 145 14.16 35.13 -30.04
C LEU A 145 13.40 35.81 -31.21
N SER A 146 12.73 36.94 -30.99
CA SER A 146 11.99 37.67 -32.04
C SER A 146 12.81 37.94 -33.32
N PRO A 147 14.11 38.27 -33.26
CA PRO A 147 14.94 38.46 -34.46
C PRO A 147 15.28 37.17 -35.24
N PHE A 148 14.99 35.98 -34.68
CA PHE A 148 15.37 34.67 -35.20
C PHE A 148 14.13 33.75 -35.32
N PRO A 149 13.30 33.91 -36.36
CA PRO A 149 12.00 33.26 -36.46
C PRO A 149 12.06 31.73 -36.39
N GLU A 150 13.04 31.11 -37.04
CA GLU A 150 13.21 29.65 -37.06
C GLU A 150 13.59 29.12 -35.67
N ALA A 151 14.47 29.82 -34.96
CA ALA A 151 14.86 29.45 -33.59
C ALA A 151 13.69 29.63 -32.60
N ARG A 152 12.89 30.68 -32.76
CA ARG A 152 11.70 30.93 -31.96
C ARG A 152 10.66 29.80 -32.11
N ILE A 153 10.42 29.34 -33.34
CA ILE A 153 9.49 28.22 -33.61
C ILE A 153 10.01 26.92 -33.01
N ALA A 154 11.30 26.61 -33.17
CA ALA A 154 11.89 25.39 -32.62
C ALA A 154 11.81 25.31 -31.09
N VAL A 155 12.09 26.44 -30.41
CA VAL A 155 11.97 26.54 -28.95
C VAL A 155 10.52 26.44 -28.49
N ALA A 156 9.58 27.11 -29.17
CA ALA A 156 8.16 27.04 -28.83
C ALA A 156 7.60 25.61 -28.93
N GLY A 157 7.93 24.88 -29.99
CA GLY A 157 7.49 23.49 -30.15
C GLY A 157 8.04 22.56 -29.05
N THR A 158 9.30 22.76 -28.64
CA THR A 158 9.89 21.96 -27.56
C THR A 158 9.25 22.25 -26.20
N LEU A 159 8.87 23.51 -25.94
CA LEU A 159 8.15 23.87 -24.71
C LEU A 159 6.75 23.22 -24.67
N GLU A 160 6.02 23.23 -25.78
CA GLU A 160 4.69 22.63 -25.88
C GLU A 160 4.70 21.11 -25.64
N GLU A 161 5.74 20.41 -26.11
CA GLU A 161 5.97 18.98 -25.84
C GLU A 161 6.27 18.68 -24.36
N LEU A 162 6.94 19.60 -23.65
CA LEU A 162 7.27 19.44 -22.23
C LEU A 162 6.10 19.78 -21.30
N GLU A 163 5.09 20.49 -21.79
CA GLU A 163 3.91 20.92 -21.04
C GLU A 163 2.68 20.01 -21.21
N SER A 164 2.72 19.06 -22.18
CA SER A 164 1.70 17.99 -22.35
C SER A 164 1.90 16.80 -21.42
#